data_AF-A0A381KJX6-F1
#
_entry.id   AF-A0A381KJX6-F1
#
_cell.length_a   1.000
_cell.length_b   1.000
_cell.length_c   1.000
_cell.angle_alpha   90.00
_cell.angle_beta   90.00
_cell.angle_gamma   90.00
#
_symmetry.space_group_name_H-M   'P 1'
#
loop_
_entity.id
_entity.type
_entity.pdbx_description
1 polymer ?
#
loop_
_entity_poly.entity_id
_entity_poly.type
_entity_poly.pdbx_seq_one_letter_code
_entity_poly.pdbx_strand_id
1 'polypeptide(L)'
;MKKALPVIKEWLNSDSPNIKRAVTEGLRIWTSRDYFKSNPDVAISLLSSLKEDDSEYLRKSVGNALRDISKKYPDLVKKELDSWDISNKKVEFVYKLASKCILAK
;
A
#
# COMPACT_ATOMS: atom_id res chain seq x y z
N MET A 1 -12.75 -0.50 13.16
CA MET A 1 -11.59 -0.02 12.35
C MET A 1 -11.10 1.39 12.68
N LYS A 2 -11.94 2.46 12.72
CA LYS A 2 -11.45 3.84 13.00
C LYS A 2 -10.64 3.98 14.31
N LYS A 3 -11.06 3.29 15.38
CA LYS A 3 -10.35 3.28 16.68
C LYS A 3 -8.96 2.61 16.63
N ALA A 4 -8.72 1.73 15.67
CA ALA A 4 -7.45 1.03 15.50
C ALA A 4 -6.44 1.81 14.63
N LEU A 5 -6.86 2.92 14.01
CA LEU A 5 -6.01 3.70 13.12
C LEU A 5 -4.72 4.22 13.79
N PRO A 6 -4.74 4.69 15.07
CA PRO A 6 -3.50 5.08 15.76
C PRO A 6 -2.51 3.91 15.87
N VAL A 7 -2.97 2.73 16.26
CA VAL A 7 -2.14 1.52 16.39
C VAL A 7 -1.60 1.06 15.04
N ILE A 8 -2.43 1.12 13.99
CA ILE A 8 -1.98 0.82 12.62
C ILE A 8 -0.83 1.76 12.23
N LYS A 9 -0.99 3.08 12.46
CA LYS A 9 0.06 4.06 12.14
C LYS A 9 1.33 3.84 12.95
N GLU A 10 1.19 3.54 14.24
CA GLU A 10 2.32 3.20 15.12
C GLU A 10 3.12 2.02 14.56
N TRP A 11 2.44 0.92 14.19
CA TRP A 11 3.12 -0.26 13.68
C TRP A 11 3.72 -0.06 12.28
N LEU A 12 3.09 0.75 11.42
CA LEU A 12 3.66 1.13 10.13
C LEU A 12 4.91 2.01 10.27
N ASN A 13 5.08 2.72 11.39
CA ASN A 13 6.25 3.52 11.71
C ASN A 13 7.31 2.75 12.52
N SER A 14 7.14 1.45 12.76
CA SER A 14 8.12 0.65 13.48
C SER A 14 9.41 0.47 12.65
N ASP A 15 10.55 0.44 13.33
CA ASP A 15 11.84 0.10 12.70
C ASP A 15 11.86 -1.35 12.18
N SER A 16 11.04 -2.23 12.76
CA SER A 16 11.00 -3.64 12.38
C SER A 16 10.21 -3.85 11.09
N PRO A 17 10.83 -4.35 10.00
CA PRO A 17 10.12 -4.67 8.76
C PRO A 17 9.09 -5.78 8.95
N ASN A 18 9.28 -6.66 9.94
CA ASN A 18 8.32 -7.72 10.27
C ASN A 18 7.02 -7.15 10.87
N ILE A 19 7.13 -6.16 11.77
CA ILE A 19 5.98 -5.49 12.37
C ILE A 19 5.21 -4.71 11.30
N LYS A 20 5.92 -3.91 10.50
CA LYS A 20 5.31 -3.18 9.38
C LYS A 20 4.58 -4.14 8.45
N ARG A 21 5.22 -5.26 8.09
CA ARG A 21 4.62 -6.24 7.18
C ARG A 21 3.42 -6.95 7.77
N ALA A 22 3.44 -7.28 9.06
CA ALA A 22 2.30 -7.91 9.72
C ALA A 22 1.02 -7.07 9.51
N VAL A 23 1.14 -5.74 9.57
CA VAL A 23 0.02 -4.83 9.28
C VAL A 23 -0.29 -4.74 7.78
N THR A 24 0.73 -4.52 6.92
CA THR A 24 0.49 -4.39 5.48
C THR A 24 -0.16 -5.63 4.89
N GLU A 25 0.24 -6.82 5.34
CA GLU A 25 -0.27 -8.09 4.85
C GLU A 25 -1.57 -8.51 5.56
N GLY A 26 -1.63 -8.42 6.89
CA GLY A 26 -2.77 -8.90 7.68
C GLY A 26 -4.07 -8.13 7.40
N LEU A 27 -3.97 -6.88 6.95
CA LEU A 27 -5.13 -6.08 6.55
C LEU A 27 -5.58 -6.33 5.11
N ARG A 28 -4.83 -7.06 4.28
CA ARG A 28 -5.24 -7.35 2.90
C ARG A 28 -6.54 -8.18 2.87
N ILE A 29 -7.48 -7.87 1.98
CA ILE A 29 -7.53 -6.70 1.09
C ILE A 29 -7.96 -5.47 1.92
N TRP A 30 -7.14 -4.42 1.98
CA TRP A 30 -7.35 -3.29 2.90
C TRP A 30 -8.74 -2.66 2.77
N THR A 31 -9.18 -2.41 1.55
CA THR A 31 -10.50 -1.80 1.23
C THR A 31 -11.69 -2.75 1.39
N SER A 32 -11.48 -3.97 1.89
CA SER A 32 -12.56 -4.85 2.37
C SER A 32 -12.96 -4.56 3.82
N ARG A 33 -12.11 -3.85 4.57
CA ARG A 33 -12.35 -3.52 5.98
C ARG A 33 -13.21 -2.25 6.10
N ASP A 34 -14.17 -2.23 7.02
CA ASP A 34 -15.24 -1.21 7.09
C ASP A 34 -14.79 0.25 6.90
N TYR A 35 -13.73 0.68 7.59
CA TYR A 35 -13.24 2.06 7.51
C TYR A 35 -12.60 2.35 6.15
N PHE A 36 -11.70 1.48 5.68
CA PHE A 36 -10.99 1.65 4.41
C PHE A 36 -11.90 1.39 3.20
N LYS A 37 -12.98 0.64 3.35
CA LYS A 37 -14.02 0.46 2.33
C LYS A 37 -14.67 1.80 1.97
N SER A 38 -14.89 2.65 2.98
CA SER A 38 -15.49 3.98 2.82
C SER A 38 -14.45 5.08 2.61
N ASN A 39 -13.17 4.82 2.91
CA ASN A 39 -12.05 5.76 2.80
C ASN A 39 -10.84 5.06 2.13
N PRO A 40 -10.96 4.67 0.85
CA PRO A 40 -9.90 3.92 0.15
C PRO A 40 -8.61 4.73 -0.03
N ASP A 41 -8.73 6.07 -0.13
CA ASP A 41 -7.63 7.03 -0.18
C ASP A 41 -6.72 6.92 1.05
N VAL A 42 -7.28 6.71 2.24
CA VAL A 42 -6.51 6.56 3.47
C VAL A 42 -5.68 5.27 3.44
N ALA A 43 -6.25 4.16 2.93
CA ALA A 43 -5.51 2.91 2.79
C ALA A 43 -4.36 3.06 1.79
N ILE A 44 -4.62 3.70 0.65
CA ILE A 44 -3.63 3.97 -0.39
C ILE A 44 -2.49 4.81 0.21
N SER A 45 -2.80 5.95 0.84
CA SER A 45 -1.80 6.84 1.43
C SER A 45 -0.92 6.15 2.47
N LEU A 46 -1.50 5.35 3.37
CA LEU A 46 -0.74 4.60 4.37
C LEU A 46 0.21 3.59 3.74
N LEU A 47 -0.25 2.83 2.73
CA LEU A 47 0.59 1.86 2.03
C LEU A 47 1.69 2.55 1.22
N SER A 48 1.35 3.62 0.50
CA SER A 48 2.29 4.40 -0.32
C SER A 48 3.43 5.02 0.49
N SER A 49 3.21 5.33 1.77
CA SER A 49 4.27 5.85 2.64
C SER A 49 5.46 4.89 2.79
N LEU A 50 5.24 3.59 2.56
CA LEU A 50 6.25 2.53 2.69
C LEU A 50 6.87 2.11 1.35
N LYS A 51 6.59 2.83 0.25
CA LYS A 51 7.06 2.46 -1.10
C LYS A 51 8.60 2.47 -1.24
N GLU A 52 9.29 3.21 -0.38
CA GLU A 52 10.76 3.39 -0.38
C GLU A 52 11.48 2.60 0.71
N ASP A 53 10.75 1.82 1.51
CA ASP A 53 11.32 1.08 2.64
C ASP A 53 12.49 0.19 2.20
N ASP A 54 13.55 0.09 3.01
CA ASP A 54 14.75 -0.70 2.67
C ASP A 54 14.46 -2.19 2.50
N SER A 55 13.47 -2.72 3.21
CA SER A 55 13.10 -4.12 3.15
C SER A 55 12.33 -4.45 1.88
N GLU A 56 12.95 -5.18 0.95
CA GLU A 56 12.24 -5.72 -0.22
C GLU A 56 11.05 -6.60 0.20
N TYR A 57 11.22 -7.34 1.29
CA TYR A 57 10.15 -8.14 1.89
C TYR A 57 8.94 -7.26 2.22
N LEU A 58 9.12 -6.09 2.84
CA LEU A 58 8.00 -5.18 3.07
C LEU A 58 7.45 -4.59 1.77
N ARG A 59 8.32 -4.08 0.88
CA ARG A 59 7.94 -3.48 -0.41
C ARG A 59 7.07 -4.42 -1.25
N LYS A 60 7.35 -5.73 -1.23
CA LYS A 60 6.53 -6.75 -1.91
C LYS A 60 5.11 -6.83 -1.35
N SER A 61 4.93 -6.72 -0.03
CA SER A 61 3.59 -6.68 0.58
C SER A 61 2.85 -5.39 0.22
N VAL A 62 3.53 -4.24 0.27
CA VAL A 62 2.97 -2.93 -0.13
C VAL A 62 2.46 -2.96 -1.56
N GLY A 63 3.29 -3.38 -2.52
CA GLY A 63 2.91 -3.43 -3.93
C GLY A 63 1.72 -4.37 -4.19
N ASN A 64 1.66 -5.52 -3.51
CA ASN A 64 0.53 -6.44 -3.63
C ASN A 64 -0.75 -5.91 -2.98
N ALA A 65 -0.64 -5.21 -1.84
CA ALA A 65 -1.78 -4.58 -1.20
C ALA A 65 -2.39 -3.48 -2.10
N LEU A 66 -1.56 -2.61 -2.69
CA LEU A 66 -1.99 -1.61 -3.65
C LEU A 66 -2.59 -2.24 -4.91
N ARG A 67 -2.00 -3.33 -5.41
CA ARG A 67 -2.56 -4.10 -6.53
C ARG A 67 -3.97 -4.62 -6.22
N ASP A 68 -4.20 -5.15 -5.02
CA ASP A 68 -5.54 -5.61 -4.63
C ASP A 68 -6.56 -4.48 -4.59
N ILE A 69 -6.16 -3.30 -4.11
CA ILE A 69 -7.00 -2.09 -4.13
C ILE A 69 -7.31 -1.66 -5.57
N SER A 70 -6.31 -1.70 -6.46
CA SER A 70 -6.44 -1.27 -7.87
C SER A 70 -7.49 -2.05 -8.66
N LYS A 71 -7.78 -3.30 -8.26
CA LYS A 71 -8.83 -4.12 -8.89
C LYS A 71 -10.21 -3.49 -8.74
N LYS A 72 -10.45 -2.77 -7.64
CA LYS A 72 -11.74 -2.12 -7.33
C LYS A 72 -11.70 -0.60 -7.48
N TYR A 73 -10.56 0.03 -7.16
CA TYR A 73 -10.38 1.48 -7.22
C TYR A 73 -9.20 1.84 -8.15
N PRO A 74 -9.26 1.49 -9.45
CA PRO A 74 -8.13 1.66 -10.37
C PRO A 74 -7.70 3.12 -10.51
N ASP A 75 -8.64 4.06 -10.61
CA ASP A 75 -8.35 5.48 -10.84
C ASP A 75 -7.65 6.13 -9.64
N LEU A 76 -8.03 5.75 -8.42
CA LEU A 76 -7.39 6.25 -7.19
C LEU A 76 -5.96 5.75 -7.07
N VAL A 77 -5.72 4.47 -7.35
CA VAL A 77 -4.36 3.92 -7.32
C VAL A 77 -3.53 4.49 -8.46
N LYS A 78 -4.09 4.66 -9.66
CA LYS A 78 -3.40 5.29 -10.79
C LYS A 78 -2.97 6.72 -10.43
N LYS A 79 -3.89 7.55 -9.93
CA LYS A 79 -3.59 8.92 -9.50
C LYS A 79 -2.44 8.99 -8.49
N GLU A 80 -2.43 8.06 -7.53
CA GLU A 80 -1.34 7.96 -6.56
C GLU A 80 -0.03 7.58 -7.23
N LEU A 81 -0.02 6.53 -8.06
CA LEU A 81 1.18 6.04 -8.74
C LEU A 81 1.77 7.05 -9.73
N ASP A 82 0.93 7.86 -10.39
CA ASP A 82 1.35 8.91 -11.31
C ASP A 82 2.19 10.01 -10.62
N SER A 83 2.11 10.11 -9.28
CA SER A 83 2.91 11.06 -8.49
C SER A 83 4.28 10.53 -8.06
N TRP A 84 4.59 9.26 -8.33
CA TRP A 84 5.79 8.61 -7.82
C TRP A 84 7.00 8.83 -8.73
N ASP A 85 8.17 9.10 -8.13
CA ASP A 85 9.44 9.10 -8.83
C ASP A 85 9.96 7.67 -9.02
N ILE A 86 9.76 7.12 -10.21
CA ILE A 86 10.20 5.78 -10.60
C ILE A 86 11.69 5.68 -10.96
N SER A 87 12.46 6.78 -10.89
CA SER A 87 13.92 6.72 -11.03
C SER A 87 14.57 5.98 -9.84
N ASN A 88 13.93 6.03 -8.66
CA ASN A 88 14.31 5.26 -7.49
C ASN A 88 13.93 3.78 -7.67
N LYS A 89 14.95 2.89 -7.65
CA LYS A 89 14.77 1.44 -7.86
C LYS A 89 13.85 0.76 -6.84
N LYS A 90 13.78 1.28 -5.61
CA LYS A 90 12.87 0.76 -4.58
C LYS A 90 11.42 1.09 -4.93
N VAL A 91 11.17 2.33 -5.36
CA VAL A 91 9.85 2.81 -5.81
C VAL A 91 9.43 2.07 -7.08
N GLU A 92 10.33 1.95 -8.06
CA GLU A 92 10.10 1.25 -9.33
C GLU A 92 9.63 -0.19 -9.08
N PHE A 93 10.24 -0.89 -8.11
CA PHE A 93 9.84 -2.24 -7.73
C PHE A 93 8.39 -2.32 -7.24
N VAL A 94 7.99 -1.41 -6.33
CA VAL A 94 6.61 -1.36 -5.80
C VAL A 94 5.63 -0.96 -6.89
N TYR A 95 5.99 0.04 -7.70
CA TYR A 95 5.20 0.53 -8.82
C TYR A 95 4.86 -0.59 -9.80
N LYS A 96 5.83 -1.42 -10.19
CA LYS A 96 5.61 -2.55 -11.11
C LYS A 96 4.60 -3.57 -10.56
N LEU A 97 4.61 -3.82 -9.25
CA LEU A 97 3.65 -4.72 -8.61
C LEU A 97 2.24 -4.10 -8.57
N ALA A 98 2.15 -2.85 -8.15
CA ALA A 98 0.89 -2.14 -7.97
C ALA A 98 0.16 -1.85 -9.30
N SER A 99 0.90 -1.45 -10.33
CA SER A 99 0.36 -1.05 -11.65
C SER A 99 -0.09 -2.22 -12.52
N LYS A 100 0.24 -3.47 -12.16
CA LYS A 100 0.00 -4.65 -13.00
C LYS A 100 -1.46 -4.84 -13.44
N CYS A 101 -2.43 -4.47 -12.61
CA CYS A 101 -3.85 -4.56 -12.94
C CYS A 101 -4.39 -3.30 -13.66
N ILE A 102 -3.66 -2.19 -13.59
CA ILE A 102 -4.02 -0.92 -14.24
C ILE A 102 -3.56 -0.94 -15.70
N LEU A 103 -2.35 -1.44 -15.95
CA LEU A 103 -1.74 -1.50 -17.29
C LEU A 103 -2.25 -2.66 -18.17
N ALA A 104 -3.01 -3.61 -17.58
CA ALA A 104 -3.56 -4.77 -18.29
C ALA A 104 -4.98 -4.51 -18.85
N LYS A 105 -5.46 -3.28 -18.78
CA LYS A 105 -6.71 -2.80 -19.37
C LYS A 105 -6.38 -1.84 -20.51
#